data_AF-A0A2E4BBC0-F1
#
_entry.id   AF-A0A2E4BBC0-F1
#
_cell.length_a   1.000
_cell.length_b   1.000
_cell.length_c   1.000
_cell.angle_alpha   90.00
_cell.angle_beta   90.00
_cell.angle_gamma   90.00
#
_symmetry.space_group_name_H-M   'P 1'
#
loop_
_entity.id
_entity.type
_entity.pdbx_description
1 polymer ?
#
loop_
_entity_poly.entity_id
_entity_poly.type
_entity_poly.pdbx_seq_one_letter_code
_entity_poly.pdbx_strand_id
1 'polypeptide(L)'
;MNIFVLSCCAATAATLHCDKHCIKMILETAQLLYTHLDAVGLQLPPAKGLKPYKPTHKHHTCALWLHGGRAHFYWLLELGLRLCHTYTKRFGKVHKTEAHLRHMAAHVHPKALQKTCDSHAWLKRLKKRGLSPKVLSACASKVSTCHPPDGCAFGVVCIADNTVELQYARNGQIDLTKSYKRLYTFKRKHRFAMLWNRRPTVPKQLR
;
A
#
# COMPACT_ATOMS: atom_id res chain seq x y z
N MET A 1 -6.15 -8.43 -0.38
CA MET A 1 -5.19 -7.43 -0.88
C MET A 1 -5.49 -6.08 -0.27
N ASN A 2 -4.65 -5.58 0.64
CA ASN A 2 -4.80 -4.23 1.21
C ASN A 2 -3.43 -3.53 1.21
N ILE A 3 -3.40 -2.21 1.10
CA ILE A 3 -2.19 -1.42 1.38
C ILE A 3 -2.37 -0.80 2.77
N PHE A 4 -1.53 -1.21 3.72
CA PHE A 4 -1.50 -0.64 5.07
C PHE A 4 -0.58 0.58 5.07
N VAL A 5 -1.18 1.78 5.06
CA VAL A 5 -0.44 3.04 5.15
C VAL A 5 -0.48 3.48 6.60
N LEU A 6 0.59 3.15 7.32
CA LEU A 6 0.76 3.46 8.73
C LEU A 6 1.47 4.80 8.96
N SER A 7 1.95 5.43 7.88
CA SER A 7 2.53 6.77 7.84
C SER A 7 2.55 7.25 6.38
N CYS A 8 2.52 8.55 6.14
CA CYS A 8 2.69 9.12 4.80
C CYS A 8 4.09 8.81 4.24
N CYS A 9 5.11 8.79 5.10
CA CYS A 9 6.47 8.40 4.75
C CYS A 9 6.58 6.87 4.70
N ALA A 10 6.99 6.32 3.56
CA ALA A 10 7.14 4.87 3.36
C ALA A 10 8.11 4.23 4.37
N ALA A 11 9.13 4.98 4.83
CA ALA A 11 10.09 4.51 5.83
C ALA A 11 9.45 4.28 7.18
N THR A 12 8.81 5.32 7.69
CA THR A 12 8.08 5.26 8.96
C THR A 12 6.96 4.24 8.86
N ALA A 13 6.25 4.16 7.73
CA ALA A 13 5.24 3.14 7.52
C ALA A 13 5.82 1.74 7.65
N ALA A 14 6.95 1.43 7.01
CA ALA A 14 7.58 0.11 7.06
C ALA A 14 8.04 -0.28 8.47
N THR A 15 8.54 0.66 9.29
CA THR A 15 8.94 0.36 10.67
C THR A 15 7.74 0.05 11.56
N LEU A 16 6.58 0.65 11.27
CA LEU A 16 5.32 0.45 12.02
C LEU A 16 4.56 -0.83 11.66
N HIS A 17 4.96 -1.58 10.63
CA HIS A 17 4.30 -2.85 10.31
C HIS A 17 4.63 -3.91 11.37
N CYS A 18 3.64 -4.62 11.90
CA CYS A 18 3.89 -5.80 12.74
C CYS A 18 4.48 -6.96 11.90
N ASP A 19 5.06 -7.95 12.54
CA ASP A 19 5.77 -9.06 11.86
C ASP A 19 4.92 -9.78 10.82
N LYS A 20 3.69 -10.14 11.17
CA LYS A 20 2.76 -10.81 10.24
C LYS A 20 2.45 -9.96 9.01
N HIS A 21 2.35 -8.65 9.19
CA HIS A 21 2.04 -7.72 8.09
C HIS A 21 3.26 -7.37 7.26
N CYS A 22 4.43 -7.26 7.88
CA CYS A 22 5.68 -7.06 7.17
C CYS A 22 5.86 -8.15 6.10
N ILE A 23 5.73 -9.43 6.49
CA ILE A 23 5.87 -10.57 5.56
C ILE A 23 4.79 -10.53 4.47
N LYS A 24 3.53 -10.38 4.87
CA LYS A 24 2.38 -10.36 3.95
C LYS A 24 2.49 -9.22 2.93
N MET A 25 2.86 -8.02 3.39
CA MET A 25 2.88 -6.83 2.56
C MET A 25 3.98 -6.84 1.51
N ILE A 26 5.11 -7.50 1.75
CA ILE A 26 6.17 -7.63 0.74
C ILE A 26 5.65 -8.37 -0.50
N LEU A 27 4.98 -9.52 -0.32
CA LEU A 27 4.42 -10.29 -1.43
C LEU A 27 3.26 -9.55 -2.11
N GLU A 28 2.31 -9.04 -1.32
CA GLU A 28 1.16 -8.28 -1.83
C GLU A 28 1.60 -7.03 -2.64
N THR A 29 2.67 -6.35 -2.19
CA THR A 29 3.26 -5.20 -2.89
C THR A 29 3.75 -5.59 -4.29
N ALA A 30 4.58 -6.63 -4.41
CA ALA A 30 5.07 -7.06 -5.71
C ALA A 30 3.95 -7.52 -6.64
N GLN A 31 2.93 -8.22 -6.11
CA GLN A 31 1.76 -8.63 -6.88
C GLN A 31 0.97 -7.44 -7.42
N LEU A 32 0.75 -6.40 -6.61
CA LEU A 32 0.08 -5.16 -7.03
C LEU A 32 0.88 -4.43 -8.11
N LEU A 33 2.20 -4.29 -7.92
CA LEU A 33 3.07 -3.62 -8.88
C LEU A 33 3.11 -4.37 -10.22
N TYR A 34 3.31 -5.69 -10.24
CA TYR A 34 3.25 -6.46 -11.49
C TYR A 34 1.88 -6.41 -12.16
N THR A 35 0.80 -6.42 -11.38
CA THR A 35 -0.56 -6.26 -11.93
C THR A 35 -0.71 -4.90 -12.62
N HIS A 36 -0.14 -3.84 -12.06
CA HIS A 36 -0.14 -2.53 -12.70
C HIS A 36 0.72 -2.50 -13.97
N LEU A 37 1.93 -3.06 -13.92
CA LEU A 37 2.83 -3.13 -15.08
C LEU A 37 2.18 -3.88 -16.25
N ASP A 38 1.53 -5.03 -15.99
CA ASP A 38 0.70 -5.77 -16.95
C ASP A 38 -0.40 -4.88 -17.52
N ALA A 39 -1.14 -4.19 -16.65
CA ALA A 39 -2.27 -3.36 -17.04
C ALA A 39 -1.87 -2.15 -17.91
N VAL A 40 -0.62 -1.69 -17.86
CA VAL A 40 -0.11 -0.59 -18.69
C VAL A 40 0.79 -1.07 -19.84
N GLY A 41 0.96 -2.39 -20.01
CA GLY A 41 1.79 -2.97 -21.07
C GLY A 41 3.30 -2.75 -20.90
N LEU A 42 3.77 -2.48 -19.67
CA LEU A 42 5.18 -2.28 -19.39
C LEU A 42 5.83 -3.60 -19.00
N GLN A 43 6.70 -4.11 -19.87
CA GLN A 43 7.45 -5.34 -19.61
C GLN A 43 8.83 -5.00 -19.05
N LEU A 44 9.22 -5.69 -17.98
CA LEU A 44 10.57 -5.62 -17.45
C LEU A 44 11.49 -6.53 -18.27
N PRO A 45 12.78 -6.18 -18.41
CA PRO A 45 13.73 -7.08 -19.04
C PRO A 45 13.81 -8.41 -18.27
N PRO A 46 14.10 -9.52 -18.95
CA PRO A 46 14.24 -10.81 -18.30
C PRO A 46 15.38 -10.76 -17.26
N ALA A 47 15.12 -11.31 -16.08
CA ALA A 47 16.14 -11.51 -15.05
C ALA A 47 16.26 -13.01 -14.76
N LYS A 48 17.50 -13.53 -14.77
CA LYS A 48 17.78 -14.95 -14.57
C LYS A 48 17.20 -15.41 -13.24
N GLY A 49 16.36 -16.46 -13.28
CA GLY A 49 15.72 -17.02 -12.08
C GLY A 49 14.58 -16.19 -11.50
N LEU A 50 14.17 -15.10 -12.14
CA LEU A 50 13.17 -14.17 -11.62
C LEU A 50 11.92 -14.10 -12.53
N LYS A 51 10.95 -14.98 -12.26
CA LYS A 51 9.69 -15.05 -13.03
C LYS A 51 8.66 -14.02 -12.50
N PRO A 52 8.17 -13.08 -13.32
CA PRO A 52 7.14 -12.12 -12.89
C PRO A 52 5.94 -12.78 -12.23
N TYR A 53 5.40 -12.16 -11.17
CA TYR A 53 4.15 -12.62 -10.57
C TYR A 53 2.99 -12.42 -11.56
N LYS A 54 2.10 -13.42 -11.66
CA LYS A 54 0.91 -13.31 -12.49
C LYS A 54 0.02 -12.16 -11.98
N PRO A 55 -0.59 -11.38 -12.90
CA PRO A 55 -1.55 -10.34 -12.53
C PRO A 55 -2.69 -10.89 -11.66
N THR A 56 -3.05 -10.17 -10.61
CA THR A 56 -4.07 -10.61 -9.65
C THR A 56 -4.89 -9.44 -9.16
N HIS A 57 -6.15 -9.69 -8.76
CA HIS A 57 -7.02 -8.66 -8.19
C HIS A 57 -7.15 -7.38 -9.08
N LYS A 58 -7.19 -7.53 -10.42
CA LYS A 58 -7.13 -6.42 -11.39
C LYS A 58 -8.16 -5.29 -11.16
N HIS A 59 -9.33 -5.63 -10.61
CA HIS A 59 -10.41 -4.68 -10.31
C HIS A 59 -10.47 -4.24 -8.85
N HIS A 60 -9.51 -4.69 -8.01
CA HIS A 60 -9.45 -4.29 -6.62
C HIS A 60 -8.93 -2.85 -6.51
N THR A 61 -9.51 -2.08 -5.59
CA THR A 61 -9.22 -0.65 -5.46
C THR A 61 -7.73 -0.34 -5.25
N CYS A 62 -7.00 -1.17 -4.48
CA CYS A 62 -5.56 -1.00 -4.31
C CYS A 62 -4.74 -1.23 -5.60
N ALA A 63 -5.16 -2.16 -6.47
CA ALA A 63 -4.51 -2.35 -7.77
C ALA A 63 -4.82 -1.15 -8.68
N LEU A 64 -6.07 -0.70 -8.65
CA LEU A 64 -6.51 0.45 -9.43
C LEU A 64 -5.90 1.78 -8.96
N TRP A 65 -5.53 1.89 -7.68
CA TRP A 65 -4.85 3.06 -7.10
C TRP A 65 -3.56 3.43 -7.82
N LEU A 66 -2.83 2.43 -8.31
CA LEU A 66 -1.56 2.63 -9.02
C LEU A 66 -1.75 3.40 -10.33
N HIS A 67 -2.97 3.44 -10.89
CA HIS A 67 -3.31 4.29 -12.02
C HIS A 67 -3.44 5.79 -11.66
N GLY A 68 -3.30 6.14 -10.38
CA GLY A 68 -3.11 7.52 -9.93
C GLY A 68 -1.82 8.14 -10.49
N GLY A 69 -0.85 7.30 -10.88
CA GLY A 69 0.34 7.70 -11.65
C GLY A 69 1.65 7.37 -10.93
N ARG A 70 2.76 7.92 -11.45
CA ARG A 70 4.12 7.58 -11.05
C ARG A 70 4.37 7.64 -9.54
N ALA A 71 3.85 8.65 -8.84
CA ALA A 71 4.08 8.76 -7.40
C ALA A 71 3.44 7.61 -6.60
N HIS A 72 2.26 7.13 -7.01
CA HIS A 72 1.57 6.02 -6.37
C HIS A 72 2.37 4.72 -6.54
N PHE A 73 2.93 4.51 -7.74
CA PHE A 73 3.79 3.38 -8.03
C PHE A 73 5.08 3.41 -7.19
N TYR A 74 5.81 4.54 -7.21
CA TYR A 74 7.08 4.64 -6.50
C TYR A 74 6.92 4.62 -5.00
N TRP A 75 5.86 5.22 -4.45
CA TRP A 75 5.61 5.13 -3.01
C TRP A 75 5.38 3.68 -2.58
N LEU A 76 4.58 2.91 -3.33
CA LEU A 76 4.34 1.50 -3.00
C LEU A 76 5.61 0.64 -3.17
N LEU A 77 6.39 0.90 -4.23
CA LEU A 77 7.67 0.24 -4.45
C LEU A 77 8.66 0.53 -3.32
N GLU A 78 8.76 1.79 -2.90
CA GLU A 78 9.58 2.22 -1.78
C GLU A 78 9.13 1.55 -0.48
N LEU A 79 7.83 1.53 -0.18
CA LEU A 79 7.30 0.80 0.96
C LEU A 79 7.73 -0.67 0.92
N GLY A 80 7.58 -1.34 -0.23
CA GLY A 80 7.98 -2.73 -0.41
C GLY A 80 9.47 -2.97 -0.11
N LEU A 81 10.36 -2.13 -0.65
CA LEU A 81 11.80 -2.22 -0.40
C LEU A 81 12.15 -1.97 1.07
N ARG A 82 11.50 -1.00 1.71
CA ARG A 82 11.72 -0.69 3.13
C ARG A 82 11.16 -1.78 4.04
N LEU A 83 10.07 -2.44 3.64
CA LEU A 83 9.57 -3.64 4.32
C LEU A 83 10.55 -4.81 4.20
N CYS A 84 11.21 -5.00 3.05
CA CYS A 84 12.27 -5.99 2.89
C CYS A 84 13.47 -5.73 3.81
N HIS A 85 13.87 -4.45 3.97
CA HIS A 85 14.90 -4.07 4.94
C HIS A 85 14.46 -4.39 6.38
N THR A 86 13.24 -4.00 6.77
CA THR A 86 12.67 -4.33 8.09
C THR A 86 12.58 -5.84 8.31
N TYR A 87 12.18 -6.61 7.31
CA TYR A 87 12.14 -8.07 7.35
C TYR A 87 13.52 -8.66 7.62
N THR A 88 14.54 -8.22 6.88
CA THR A 88 15.92 -8.71 7.07
C THR A 88 16.42 -8.40 8.48
N LYS A 89 16.18 -7.18 8.98
CA LYS A 89 16.54 -6.80 10.35
C LYS A 89 15.86 -7.65 11.41
N ARG A 90 14.59 -8.03 11.21
CA ARG A 90 13.81 -8.79 12.20
C ARG A 90 14.05 -10.29 12.18
N PHE A 91 14.25 -10.87 11.00
CA PHE A 91 14.28 -12.32 10.82
C PHE A 91 15.64 -12.86 10.38
N GLY A 92 16.65 -12.01 10.19
CA GLY A 92 18.01 -12.41 9.84
C GLY A 92 18.15 -13.04 8.44
N LYS A 93 17.17 -12.86 7.55
CA LYS A 93 17.16 -13.43 6.20
C LYS A 93 16.53 -12.49 5.18
N VAL A 94 16.93 -12.64 3.91
CA VAL A 94 16.40 -11.87 2.77
C VAL A 94 15.10 -12.49 2.28
N HIS A 95 14.07 -11.68 2.06
CA HIS A 95 12.81 -12.16 1.52
C HIS A 95 12.95 -12.40 0.00
N LYS A 96 12.49 -13.56 -0.51
CA LYS A 96 12.63 -13.92 -1.94
C LYS A 96 12.08 -12.84 -2.89
N THR A 97 10.98 -12.19 -2.50
CA THR A 97 10.35 -11.09 -3.26
C THR A 97 11.20 -9.82 -3.36
N GLU A 98 12.21 -9.64 -2.51
CA GLU A 98 13.09 -8.45 -2.56
C GLU A 98 13.76 -8.32 -3.92
N ALA A 99 14.19 -9.42 -4.53
CA ALA A 99 14.77 -9.44 -5.87
C ALA A 99 13.80 -8.88 -6.93
N HIS A 100 12.50 -9.17 -6.84
CA HIS A 100 11.48 -8.61 -7.75
C HIS A 100 11.35 -7.10 -7.59
N LEU A 101 11.31 -6.61 -6.36
CA LEU A 101 11.18 -5.17 -6.09
C LEU A 101 12.43 -4.40 -6.52
N ARG A 102 13.62 -4.94 -6.25
CA ARG A 102 14.88 -4.36 -6.75
C ARG A 102 14.95 -4.36 -8.26
N HIS A 103 14.49 -5.43 -8.91
CA HIS A 103 14.41 -5.50 -10.37
C HIS A 103 13.48 -4.42 -10.94
N MET A 104 12.31 -4.21 -10.33
CA MET A 104 11.43 -3.09 -10.72
C MET A 104 12.10 -1.73 -10.50
N ALA A 105 12.74 -1.51 -9.35
CA ALA A 105 13.40 -0.24 -9.03
C ALA A 105 14.52 0.10 -10.02
N ALA A 106 15.24 -0.90 -10.51
CA ALA A 106 16.31 -0.71 -11.48
C ALA A 106 15.82 -0.43 -12.90
N HIS A 107 14.63 -0.91 -13.29
CA HIS A 107 14.20 -0.93 -14.70
C HIS A 107 12.94 -0.12 -15.01
N VAL A 108 12.12 0.21 -14.02
CA VAL A 108 10.94 1.07 -14.24
C VAL A 108 11.38 2.52 -14.16
N HIS A 109 11.45 3.18 -15.31
CA HIS A 109 11.80 4.59 -15.40
C HIS A 109 10.57 5.50 -15.19
N PRO A 110 10.67 6.66 -14.51
CA PRO A 110 9.51 7.50 -14.21
C PRO A 110 8.75 8.00 -15.43
N LYS A 111 9.43 8.17 -16.57
CA LYS A 111 8.81 8.59 -17.84
C LYS A 111 7.96 7.50 -18.49
N ALA A 112 8.16 6.23 -18.14
CA ALA A 112 7.35 5.12 -18.64
C ALA A 112 6.00 5.01 -17.91
N LEU A 113 5.81 5.73 -16.80
CA LEU A 113 4.58 5.76 -16.03
C LEU A 113 3.80 7.05 -16.29
N GLN A 114 2.47 6.98 -16.17
CA GLN A 114 1.61 8.15 -16.31
C GLN A 114 1.93 9.19 -15.22
N LYS A 115 1.84 10.48 -15.57
CA LYS A 115 1.96 11.57 -14.58
C LYS A 115 0.92 11.39 -13.46
N THR A 116 1.35 11.66 -12.23
CA THR A 116 0.47 11.68 -11.06
C THR A 116 -0.70 12.63 -11.30
N CYS A 117 -1.90 12.23 -10.91
CA CYS A 117 -3.10 13.06 -10.99
C CYS A 117 -3.93 12.96 -9.71
N ASP A 118 -4.84 13.91 -9.53
CA ASP A 118 -5.85 13.85 -8.48
C ASP A 118 -6.84 12.68 -8.66
N SER A 119 -7.68 12.49 -7.66
CA SER A 119 -8.66 11.39 -7.60
C SER A 119 -9.76 11.51 -8.67
N HIS A 120 -10.10 12.72 -9.12
CA HIS A 120 -11.13 12.94 -10.13
C HIS A 120 -10.62 12.55 -11.53
N ALA A 121 -9.43 13.01 -11.89
CA ALA A 121 -8.72 12.62 -13.10
C ALA A 121 -8.43 11.11 -13.11
N TRP A 122 -8.07 10.53 -11.96
CA TRP A 122 -7.90 9.08 -11.80
C TRP A 122 -9.18 8.30 -12.11
N LEU A 123 -10.35 8.68 -11.56
CA LEU A 123 -11.62 8.02 -11.86
C LEU A 123 -11.97 8.14 -13.36
N LYS A 124 -11.70 9.28 -13.98
CA LYS A 124 -11.85 9.46 -15.45
C LYS A 124 -10.93 8.50 -16.22
N ARG A 125 -9.67 8.33 -15.80
CA ARG A 125 -8.75 7.35 -16.41
C ARG A 125 -9.27 5.92 -16.29
N LEU A 126 -9.79 5.55 -15.12
CA LEU A 126 -10.39 4.23 -14.93
C LEU A 126 -11.63 4.03 -15.82
N LYS A 127 -12.50 5.03 -15.93
CA LYS A 127 -13.66 4.96 -16.84
C LYS A 127 -13.22 4.76 -18.30
N LYS A 128 -12.21 5.51 -18.77
CA LYS A 128 -11.64 5.36 -20.12
C LYS A 128 -11.04 3.97 -20.39
N ARG A 129 -10.58 3.28 -19.34
CA ARG A 129 -10.09 1.90 -19.42
C ARG A 129 -11.20 0.84 -19.44
N GLY A 130 -12.48 1.24 -19.47
CA GLY A 130 -13.62 0.33 -19.56
C GLY A 130 -14.02 -0.31 -18.23
N LEU A 131 -13.65 0.27 -17.08
CA LEU A 131 -14.07 -0.26 -15.78
C LEU A 131 -15.57 0.01 -15.56
N SER A 132 -16.29 -1.00 -15.04
CA SER A 132 -17.74 -0.91 -14.83
C SER A 132 -18.12 0.17 -13.81
N PRO A 133 -19.34 0.75 -13.89
CA PRO A 133 -19.82 1.74 -12.92
C PRO A 133 -19.74 1.25 -11.46
N LYS A 134 -19.99 -0.05 -11.23
CA LYS A 134 -19.86 -0.68 -9.91
C LYS A 134 -18.43 -0.59 -9.37
N VAL A 135 -17.43 -0.88 -10.19
CA VAL A 135 -16.01 -0.79 -9.79
C VAL A 135 -15.60 0.67 -9.56
N LEU A 136 -16.06 1.59 -10.41
CA LEU A 136 -15.78 3.02 -10.27
C LEU A 136 -16.37 3.58 -8.97
N SER A 137 -17.62 3.23 -8.64
CA SER A 137 -18.26 3.62 -7.37
C SER A 137 -17.53 3.04 -6.16
N ALA A 138 -17.11 1.76 -6.24
CA ALA A 138 -16.29 1.14 -5.21
C ALA A 138 -14.91 1.79 -5.06
N CYS A 139 -14.36 2.38 -6.12
CA CYS A 139 -13.11 3.14 -6.07
C CYS A 139 -13.32 4.53 -5.44
N ALA A 140 -14.33 5.26 -5.91
CA ALA A 140 -14.67 6.60 -5.40
C ALA A 140 -14.97 6.57 -3.90
N SER A 141 -15.71 5.56 -3.43
CA SER A 141 -16.03 5.35 -2.01
C SER A 141 -14.83 4.96 -1.12
N LYS A 142 -13.62 4.86 -1.66
CA LYS A 142 -12.42 4.53 -0.88
C LYS A 142 -11.32 5.58 -0.99
N VAL A 143 -11.56 6.64 -1.75
CA VAL A 143 -10.64 7.77 -1.85
C VAL A 143 -10.54 8.47 -0.50
N SER A 144 -9.31 8.73 -0.09
CA SER A 144 -8.94 9.65 0.98
C SER A 144 -8.01 10.71 0.42
N THR A 145 -8.35 11.98 0.60
CA THR A 145 -7.49 13.12 0.24
C THR A 145 -6.82 13.74 1.46
N CYS A 146 -7.10 13.22 2.66
CA CYS A 146 -6.45 13.65 3.89
C CYS A 146 -5.23 12.74 4.14
N HIS A 147 -4.06 13.34 4.33
CA HIS A 147 -2.81 12.62 4.61
C HIS A 147 -2.51 11.49 3.60
N PRO A 148 -2.51 11.76 2.28
CA PRO A 148 -2.11 10.75 1.32
C PRO A 148 -0.65 10.37 1.52
N PRO A 149 -0.24 9.18 1.07
CA PRO A 149 1.17 8.82 1.02
C PRO A 149 2.03 9.89 0.33
N ASP A 150 3.25 10.11 0.79
CA ASP A 150 4.09 11.21 0.28
C ASP A 150 4.22 11.17 -1.24
N GLY A 151 3.98 12.33 -1.88
CA GLY A 151 3.96 12.49 -3.33
C GLY A 151 2.70 11.98 -4.04
N CYS A 152 1.85 11.20 -3.39
CA CYS A 152 0.56 10.78 -3.94
C CYS A 152 -0.49 11.88 -3.78
N ALA A 153 -1.37 12.05 -4.77
CA ALA A 153 -2.42 13.07 -4.69
C ALA A 153 -3.61 12.64 -3.79
N PHE A 154 -3.76 11.33 -3.56
CA PHE A 154 -4.79 10.74 -2.73
C PHE A 154 -4.38 9.34 -2.29
N GLY A 155 -4.88 8.89 -1.14
CA GLY A 155 -4.84 7.51 -0.73
C GLY A 155 -6.11 6.74 -1.15
N VAL A 156 -5.99 5.43 -1.30
CA VAL A 156 -7.11 4.50 -1.09
C VAL A 156 -6.67 3.48 -0.05
N VAL A 157 -6.24 4.00 1.10
CA VAL A 157 -5.46 3.27 2.11
C VAL A 157 -6.12 3.30 3.50
N CYS A 158 -6.20 2.15 4.18
CA CYS A 158 -6.87 2.04 5.46
C CYS A 158 -6.01 2.79 6.46
N ILE A 159 -6.39 4.03 6.78
CA ILE A 159 -5.61 4.83 7.70
C ILE A 159 -5.99 4.45 9.12
N ALA A 160 -4.98 4.09 9.87
CA ALA A 160 -5.00 3.86 11.30
C ALA A 160 -4.87 5.20 12.05
N ASP A 161 -5.53 6.29 11.61
CA ASP A 161 -5.32 7.62 12.23
C ASP A 161 -5.72 7.67 13.70
N ASN A 162 -6.50 6.68 14.15
CA ASN A 162 -6.88 6.59 15.54
C ASN A 162 -7.01 5.18 16.06
N THR A 163 -6.38 4.24 15.37
CA THR A 163 -6.49 2.87 15.82
C THR A 163 -5.41 2.58 16.84
N VAL A 164 -5.76 2.95 18.07
CA VAL A 164 -5.21 2.43 19.31
C VAL A 164 -3.80 2.90 19.60
N GLU A 165 -3.61 3.56 20.75
CA GLU A 165 -2.29 3.94 21.25
C GLU A 165 -1.28 2.81 21.06
N LEU A 166 -0.15 3.17 20.42
CA LEU A 166 0.98 2.26 20.30
C LEU A 166 1.27 1.67 21.67
N GLN A 167 1.38 0.35 21.68
CA GLN A 167 1.81 -0.39 22.85
C GLN A 167 3.33 -0.34 22.86
N TYR A 168 3.89 -0.17 24.05
CA TYR A 168 5.33 -0.15 24.26
C TYR A 168 5.72 -1.34 25.14
N ALA A 169 6.87 -1.94 24.84
CA ALA A 169 7.52 -2.91 25.71
C ALA A 169 8.17 -2.19 26.90
N ARG A 170 8.58 -2.96 27.93
CA ARG A 170 9.20 -2.41 29.15
C ARG A 170 10.48 -1.61 28.88
N ASN A 171 11.16 -1.89 27.76
CA ASN A 171 12.36 -1.19 27.32
C ASN A 171 12.08 0.09 26.51
N GLY A 172 10.82 0.56 26.47
CA GLY A 172 10.42 1.78 25.75
C GLY A 172 10.29 1.61 24.23
N GLN A 173 10.60 0.44 23.66
CA GLN A 173 10.40 0.18 22.24
C GLN A 173 8.93 -0.08 21.92
N ILE A 174 8.50 0.29 20.72
CA ILE A 174 7.14 0.03 20.26
C ILE A 174 6.94 -1.49 20.10
N ASP A 175 5.97 -2.05 20.83
CA ASP A 175 5.47 -3.40 20.64
C ASP A 175 4.42 -3.41 19.53
N LEU A 176 4.89 -3.53 18.29
CA LEU A 176 4.06 -3.54 17.09
C LEU A 176 3.08 -4.72 17.07
N THR A 177 3.46 -5.86 17.69
CA THR A 177 2.60 -7.05 17.76
C THR A 177 1.44 -6.81 18.72
N LYS A 178 1.68 -6.23 19.89
CA LYS A 178 0.63 -5.92 20.87
C LYS A 178 -0.22 -4.74 20.42
N SER A 179 0.38 -3.71 19.83
CA SER A 179 -0.32 -2.59 19.17
C SER A 179 -1.32 -3.13 18.13
N TYR A 180 -0.85 -4.07 17.32
CA TYR A 180 -1.66 -4.71 16.28
C TYR A 180 -2.70 -5.70 16.81
N LYS A 181 -2.41 -6.47 17.86
CA LYS A 181 -3.44 -7.30 18.53
C LYS A 181 -4.55 -6.42 19.09
N ARG A 182 -4.20 -5.30 19.74
CA ARG A 182 -5.16 -4.32 20.26
C ARG A 182 -6.00 -3.72 19.12
N LEU A 183 -5.37 -3.39 17.98
CA LEU A 183 -6.05 -3.00 16.74
C LEU A 183 -7.10 -4.02 16.28
N TYR A 184 -6.78 -5.32 16.20
CA TYR A 184 -7.73 -6.33 15.71
C TYR A 184 -8.82 -6.67 16.73
N THR A 185 -8.50 -6.62 18.02
CA THR A 185 -9.50 -6.69 19.10
C THR A 185 -10.48 -5.53 18.99
N PHE A 186 -9.98 -4.32 18.74
CA PHE A 186 -10.81 -3.14 18.50
C PHE A 186 -11.66 -3.32 17.24
N LYS A 187 -11.05 -3.70 16.11
CA LYS A 187 -11.77 -3.98 14.85
C LYS A 187 -12.90 -4.99 15.03
N ARG A 188 -12.73 -6.00 15.89
CA ARG A 188 -13.78 -7.00 16.14
C ARG A 188 -15.03 -6.37 16.74
N LYS A 189 -14.87 -5.40 17.63
CA LYS A 189 -15.95 -4.64 18.26
C LYS A 189 -16.44 -3.47 17.40
N HIS A 190 -15.57 -2.95 16.53
CA HIS A 190 -15.80 -1.78 15.68
C HIS A 190 -15.48 -2.10 14.22
N ARG A 191 -16.23 -3.04 13.62
CA ARG A 191 -15.96 -3.60 12.27
C ARG A 191 -15.80 -2.54 11.17
N PHE A 192 -16.42 -1.37 11.32
CA PHE A 192 -16.39 -0.25 10.40
C PHE A 192 -15.55 0.95 10.89
N ALA A 193 -14.74 0.79 11.92
CA ALA A 193 -13.84 1.87 12.37
C ALA A 193 -12.55 1.97 11.54
N MET A 194 -12.16 0.89 10.84
CA MET A 194 -11.05 0.89 9.89
C MET A 194 -11.54 1.20 8.46
N LEU A 195 -12.28 2.29 8.31
CA LEU A 195 -12.63 2.83 7.01
C LEU A 195 -11.51 3.76 6.53
N TRP A 196 -11.46 3.96 5.22
CA TRP A 196 -10.59 4.94 4.57
C TRP A 196 -10.84 6.31 5.22
N ASN A 197 -9.88 6.83 6.00
CA ASN A 197 -10.13 8.07 6.71
C ASN A 197 -10.24 9.21 5.70
N ARG A 198 -11.42 9.80 5.59
CA ARG A 198 -11.70 10.92 4.67
C ARG A 198 -11.74 12.28 5.36
N ARG A 199 -11.34 12.33 6.64
CA ARG A 199 -11.45 13.53 7.47
C ARG A 199 -10.10 13.83 8.11
N PRO A 200 -9.72 15.13 8.24
CA PRO A 200 -8.49 15.51 8.91
C PRO A 200 -8.57 15.28 10.44
N THR A 201 -9.77 15.13 10.98
CA THR A 201 -10.01 14.93 12.41
C THR A 201 -10.36 13.49 12.73
N VAL A 202 -9.78 13.01 13.83
CA VAL A 202 -10.10 11.75 14.48
C VAL A 202 -11.61 11.65 14.78
N PRO A 203 -12.31 10.60 14.31
CA PRO A 203 -13.72 10.35 14.66
C PRO A 203 -13.91 10.30 16.18
N LYS A 204 -14.96 10.95 16.69
CA LYS A 204 -15.27 11.01 18.14
C LYS A 204 -15.41 9.63 18.78
N GLN A 205 -15.86 8.63 18.02
CA GLN A 205 -16.02 7.24 18.49
C GLN A 205 -14.69 6.52 18.72
N LEU A 206 -13.58 7.12 18.31
CA LEU A 206 -12.22 6.62 18.51
C LEU A 206 -11.46 7.42 19.58
N ARG A 207 -12.05 8.51 20.09
CA ARG A 207 -11.47 9.31 21.18
C ARG A 207 -11.77 8.67 22.54
#